data_AF-A0A7C7XWM1-F1
#
_entry.id   AF-A0A7C7XWM1-F1
#
_cell.length_a   1.000
_cell.length_b   1.000
_cell.length_c   1.000
_cell.angle_alpha   90.00
_cell.angle_beta   90.00
_cell.angle_gamma   90.00
#
_symmetry.space_group_name_H-M   'P 1'
#
loop_
_entity.id
_entity.type
_entity.pdbx_description
1 polymer ?
#
loop_
_entity_poly.entity_id
_entity_poly.type
_entity_poly.pdbx_seq_one_letter_code
_entity_poly.pdbx_strand_id
1 'polypeptide(L)'
;MQRPFIMCGIGGMLGNPDSAVVERMNAIMHHRGPDGNDVWVDENISLGHTRLAIVDINGSGQPIFAQSGNVLITNGEIYNHQKIRNRNIQYPWTTNGDSETILALHEMALSTSRAKLSANQHAKWLSQLNGMYAIAIWNPKEKQLLLARDPMGIKPLVRTEVDGSLLFASEAKALRAHEGHIPKIDELALVARLAWEYPLDGTTLLRGVAQVRPGTVETWTIDENGCAIITGKATVEKQKVEPSDTWNPDTDASKLLESFVVSVEERLMSDVPVGIVLSGGLDSSLVAAVAHEAAQRSSNPVPACWTVAESEDNPDWQAAELVTSALELEHHQHILHEDSFDKMLPDLAWHGEDLDVTVLFFQPLFEKMSQSVTVGLCGQGADELHAGYPRYRDLNHHSSVIQSRLDLMSHPSKTIIEDGQLPIG
;
A
#
# COMPACT_ATOMS: atom_id res chain seq x y z
N MET A 1 -2.27 -21.55 -17.23
CA MET A 1 -1.23 -20.98 -16.34
C MET A 1 -1.92 -19.85 -15.60
N GLN A 2 -2.24 -20.02 -14.31
CA GLN A 2 -2.83 -18.96 -13.49
C GLN A 2 -1.83 -17.80 -13.40
N ARG A 3 -2.28 -16.57 -13.66
CA ARG A 3 -1.47 -15.38 -13.41
C ARG A 3 -1.45 -15.17 -11.88
N PRO A 4 -0.29 -15.14 -11.21
CA PRO A 4 -0.21 -14.80 -9.79
C PRO A 4 -0.61 -13.34 -9.57
N PHE A 5 -1.11 -13.02 -8.37
CA PHE A 5 -1.67 -11.74 -7.92
C PHE A 5 -0.72 -10.54 -8.05
N ILE A 6 -1.18 -9.43 -8.64
CA ILE A 6 -0.28 -8.46 -9.29
C ILE A 6 -0.25 -7.08 -8.62
N MET A 7 0.94 -6.56 -8.26
CA MET A 7 1.30 -5.16 -7.89
C MET A 7 2.80 -4.89 -8.07
N CYS A 8 3.33 -3.67 -8.10
CA CYS A 8 4.81 -3.53 -8.03
C CYS A 8 5.37 -4.01 -6.67
N GLY A 9 6.67 -4.31 -6.65
CA GLY A 9 7.44 -4.63 -5.45
C GLY A 9 8.75 -3.84 -5.47
N ILE A 10 9.11 -3.24 -4.33
CA ILE A 10 10.40 -2.55 -4.15
C ILE A 10 11.20 -3.23 -3.06
N GLY A 11 12.53 -3.25 -3.20
CA GLY A 11 13.45 -3.76 -2.21
C GLY A 11 14.80 -3.06 -2.28
N GLY A 12 15.57 -3.09 -1.19
CA GLY A 12 16.92 -2.55 -1.21
C GLY A 12 17.70 -2.73 0.08
N MET A 13 18.99 -2.44 -0.03
CA MET A 13 19.98 -2.60 1.03
C MET A 13 20.94 -1.42 1.01
N LEU A 14 20.95 -0.62 2.09
CA LEU A 14 21.86 0.52 2.29
C LEU A 14 22.92 0.15 3.32
N GLY A 15 24.18 0.50 3.07
CA GLY A 15 25.32 0.23 3.96
C GLY A 15 26.31 -0.72 3.27
N ASN A 16 25.98 -2.01 3.27
CA ASN A 16 26.75 -3.04 2.57
C ASN A 16 25.98 -3.51 1.33
N PRO A 17 26.03 -2.77 0.20
CA PRO A 17 25.26 -3.13 -0.99
C PRO A 17 25.64 -4.53 -1.50
N ASP A 18 24.63 -5.37 -1.73
CA ASP A 18 24.78 -6.69 -2.33
C ASP A 18 23.64 -6.93 -3.34
N SER A 19 24.00 -6.92 -4.63
CA SER A 19 23.04 -7.14 -5.71
C SER A 19 22.40 -8.53 -5.63
N ALA A 20 23.12 -9.55 -5.16
CA ALA A 20 22.59 -10.90 -5.05
C ALA A 20 21.52 -11.00 -3.96
N VAL A 21 21.64 -10.24 -2.86
CA VAL A 21 20.57 -10.12 -1.85
C VAL A 21 19.32 -9.51 -2.48
N VAL A 22 19.48 -8.42 -3.22
CA VAL A 22 18.35 -7.71 -3.84
C VAL A 22 17.71 -8.52 -4.98
N GLU A 23 18.48 -9.26 -5.77
CA GLU A 23 17.95 -10.21 -6.75
C GLU A 23 17.09 -11.30 -6.09
N ARG A 24 17.52 -11.82 -4.92
CA ARG A 24 16.71 -12.74 -4.13
C ARG A 24 15.45 -12.09 -3.56
N MET A 25 15.52 -10.82 -3.12
CA MET A 25 14.33 -10.05 -2.72
C MET A 25 13.33 -9.97 -3.87
N ASN A 26 13.79 -9.60 -5.08
CA ASN A 26 12.95 -9.53 -6.27
C ASN A 26 12.34 -10.90 -6.62
N ALA A 27 13.10 -11.99 -6.50
CA ALA A 27 12.58 -13.33 -6.74
C ALA A 27 11.44 -13.71 -5.78
N ILE A 28 11.54 -13.33 -4.50
CA ILE A 28 10.49 -13.54 -3.49
C ILE A 28 9.24 -12.70 -3.82
N MET A 29 9.44 -11.45 -4.25
CA MET A 29 8.36 -10.50 -4.57
C MET A 29 7.86 -10.59 -6.02
N HIS A 30 8.37 -11.52 -6.83
CA HIS A 30 8.04 -11.62 -8.26
C HIS A 30 6.53 -11.78 -8.52
N HIS A 31 5.82 -12.45 -7.60
CA HIS A 31 4.36 -12.59 -7.70
C HIS A 31 3.67 -11.23 -7.81
N ARG A 32 4.16 -10.22 -7.09
CA ARG A 32 3.66 -8.85 -7.21
C ARG A 32 3.93 -8.36 -8.64
N GLY A 33 5.19 -8.29 -9.07
CA GLY A 33 5.56 -7.62 -10.32
C GLY A 33 6.12 -8.57 -11.39
N PRO A 34 5.27 -9.28 -12.16
CA PRO A 34 5.71 -10.27 -13.12
C PRO A 34 6.20 -9.70 -14.47
N ASP A 35 5.89 -8.44 -14.78
CA ASP A 35 6.14 -7.83 -16.09
C ASP A 35 7.56 -7.25 -16.24
N GLY A 36 8.27 -7.06 -15.13
CA GLY A 36 9.63 -6.55 -15.15
C GLY A 36 10.38 -6.84 -13.86
N ASN A 37 11.69 -6.95 -13.95
CA ASN A 37 12.58 -7.19 -12.81
C ASN A 37 13.90 -6.52 -13.14
N ASP A 38 14.34 -5.59 -12.29
CA ASP A 38 15.62 -4.92 -12.46
C ASP A 38 16.26 -4.60 -11.11
N VAL A 39 17.59 -4.51 -11.12
CA VAL A 39 18.43 -4.20 -9.96
C VAL A 39 19.45 -3.16 -10.35
N TRP A 40 19.56 -2.12 -9.54
CA TRP A 40 20.59 -1.11 -9.64
C TRP A 40 21.45 -1.10 -8.38
N VAL A 41 22.75 -0.91 -8.54
CA VAL A 41 23.70 -0.91 -7.43
C VAL A 41 24.75 0.19 -7.61
N ASP A 42 25.10 0.83 -6.49
CA ASP A 42 26.31 1.64 -6.38
C ASP A 42 27.16 1.22 -5.16
N GLU A 43 28.14 2.04 -4.82
CA GLU A 43 29.08 1.80 -3.72
C GLU A 43 28.44 1.78 -2.32
N ASN A 44 27.23 2.33 -2.14
CA ASN A 44 26.57 2.50 -0.83
C ASN A 44 25.21 1.78 -0.73
N ILE A 45 24.53 1.55 -1.85
CA ILE A 45 23.16 0.99 -1.87
C ILE A 45 22.92 0.04 -3.06
N SER A 46 22.10 -0.98 -2.82
CA SER A 46 21.46 -1.79 -3.87
C SER A 46 19.94 -1.57 -3.84
N LEU A 47 19.34 -1.40 -5.00
CA LEU A 47 17.91 -1.15 -5.21
C LEU A 47 17.34 -2.17 -6.20
N GLY A 48 16.18 -2.72 -5.89
CA GLY A 48 15.50 -3.73 -6.70
C GLY A 48 14.04 -3.39 -6.89
N HIS A 49 13.53 -3.66 -8.08
CA HIS A 49 12.13 -3.45 -8.42
C HIS A 49 11.58 -4.61 -9.23
N THR A 50 10.39 -5.08 -8.84
CA THR A 50 9.55 -5.98 -9.65
C THR A 50 8.34 -5.19 -10.14
N ARG A 51 8.10 -5.18 -11.46
CA ARG A 51 7.12 -4.32 -12.11
C ARG A 51 5.83 -5.07 -12.44
N LEU A 52 4.71 -4.47 -12.07
CA LEU A 52 3.45 -4.65 -12.76
C LEU A 52 3.22 -3.44 -13.66
N ALA A 53 3.01 -3.66 -14.95
CA ALA A 53 2.86 -2.60 -15.92
C ALA A 53 1.38 -2.16 -16.03
N ILE A 54 0.98 -1.11 -15.29
CA ILE A 54 -0.39 -0.54 -15.33
C ILE A 54 -0.45 0.68 -16.24
N VAL A 55 0.44 1.65 -16.05
CA VAL A 55 0.55 2.88 -16.84
C VAL A 55 1.89 2.90 -17.57
N ASP A 56 1.88 3.35 -18.83
CA ASP A 56 3.03 3.40 -19.73
C ASP A 56 3.72 2.04 -19.84
N ILE A 57 2.94 1.05 -20.30
CA ILE A 57 3.27 -0.39 -20.24
C ILE A 57 4.70 -0.69 -20.73
N ASN A 58 5.19 0.00 -21.76
CA ASN A 58 6.51 -0.25 -22.33
C ASN A 58 7.58 0.79 -21.96
N GLY A 59 7.22 1.93 -21.37
CA GLY A 59 8.11 3.09 -21.20
C GLY A 59 8.61 3.34 -19.77
N SER A 60 7.91 2.85 -18.74
CA SER A 60 8.24 3.14 -17.33
C SER A 60 8.89 1.97 -16.58
N GLY A 61 9.96 1.40 -17.15
CA GLY A 61 10.83 0.50 -16.41
C GLY A 61 11.41 1.19 -15.17
N GLN A 62 11.58 0.45 -14.08
CA GLN A 62 12.22 0.96 -12.86
C GLN A 62 13.39 0.07 -12.48
N PRO A 63 14.50 0.61 -11.93
CA PRO A 63 14.64 1.99 -11.41
C PRO A 63 14.57 3.12 -12.44
N ILE A 64 13.94 4.25 -12.06
CA ILE A 64 13.85 5.47 -12.88
C ILE A 64 15.00 6.39 -12.51
N PHE A 65 15.66 6.98 -13.51
CA PHE A 65 16.84 7.84 -13.32
C PHE A 65 16.53 9.30 -13.65
N ALA A 66 16.85 10.20 -12.72
CA ALA A 66 16.90 11.63 -13.03
C ALA A 66 18.23 11.99 -13.72
N GLN A 67 18.26 13.09 -14.48
CA GLN A 67 19.49 13.59 -15.10
C GLN A 67 20.59 13.95 -14.08
N SER A 68 20.19 14.27 -12.85
CA SER A 68 21.09 14.55 -11.72
C SER A 68 21.77 13.29 -11.15
N GLY A 69 21.36 12.10 -11.59
CA GLY A 69 21.81 10.82 -11.05
C GLY A 69 20.97 10.28 -9.90
N ASN A 70 19.90 10.98 -9.47
CA ASN A 70 18.96 10.42 -8.48
C ASN A 70 18.24 9.20 -9.04
N VAL A 71 18.10 8.16 -8.22
CA VAL A 71 17.51 6.87 -8.61
C VAL A 71 16.23 6.65 -7.81
N LEU A 72 15.12 6.37 -8.49
CA LEU A 72 13.81 6.11 -7.90
C LEU A 72 13.39 4.66 -8.15
N ILE A 73 12.92 4.00 -7.09
CA ILE A 73 12.01 2.85 -7.19
C ILE A 73 10.74 3.16 -6.40
N THR A 74 9.60 2.76 -6.93
CA THR A 74 8.30 3.00 -6.31
C THR A 74 7.32 1.87 -6.59
N ASN A 75 6.51 1.56 -5.59
CA ASN A 75 5.31 0.77 -5.74
C ASN A 75 4.12 1.68 -5.44
N GLY A 76 3.39 2.12 -6.47
CA GLY A 76 2.35 3.11 -6.30
C GLY A 76 1.68 3.55 -7.59
N GLU A 77 0.72 4.45 -7.41
CA GLU A 77 0.02 5.19 -8.47
C GLU A 77 -0.12 6.65 -8.01
N ILE A 78 0.30 7.60 -8.86
CA ILE A 78 0.19 9.05 -8.63
C ILE A 78 -0.91 9.61 -9.52
N TYR A 79 -2.15 9.63 -9.02
CA TYR A 79 -3.34 10.02 -9.78
C TYR A 79 -3.30 11.45 -10.32
N ASN A 80 -2.59 12.36 -9.63
CA ASN A 80 -2.43 13.74 -10.10
C ASN A 80 -1.17 13.96 -10.98
N HIS A 81 -0.54 12.90 -11.52
CA HIS A 81 0.70 13.00 -12.29
C HIS A 81 0.58 13.96 -13.49
N GLN A 82 -0.53 13.92 -14.24
CA GLN A 82 -0.72 14.83 -15.38
C GLN A 82 -0.77 16.31 -14.96
N LYS A 83 -1.43 16.61 -13.83
CA LYS A 83 -1.50 17.97 -13.27
C LYS A 83 -0.09 18.46 -12.91
N ILE A 84 0.76 17.58 -12.37
CA ILE A 84 2.14 17.92 -12.00
C ILE A 84 3.01 18.05 -13.26
N ARG A 85 2.88 17.13 -14.23
CA ARG A 85 3.60 17.17 -15.51
C ARG A 85 3.36 18.48 -16.26
N ASN A 86 2.10 18.90 -16.35
CA ASN A 86 1.70 20.14 -17.02
C ASN A 86 2.23 21.41 -16.33
N ARG A 87 2.51 21.35 -15.02
CA ARG A 87 3.13 22.48 -14.28
C ARG A 87 4.65 22.50 -14.38
N ASN A 88 5.27 21.37 -14.72
CA ASN A 88 6.72 21.18 -14.78
C ASN A 88 7.19 20.95 -16.22
N ILE A 89 6.81 21.86 -17.13
CA ILE A 89 7.12 21.77 -18.57
C ILE A 89 8.61 21.79 -18.91
N GLN A 90 9.46 22.28 -18.00
CA GLN A 90 10.91 22.32 -18.18
C GLN A 90 11.62 21.07 -17.63
N TYR A 91 10.90 20.20 -16.92
CA TYR A 91 11.46 18.94 -16.46
C TYR A 91 11.70 18.01 -17.67
N PRO A 92 12.88 17.38 -17.79
CA PRO A 92 13.22 16.56 -18.94
C PRO A 92 12.63 15.15 -18.80
N TRP A 93 11.31 15.04 -18.98
CA TRP A 93 10.57 13.77 -18.90
C TRP A 93 11.15 12.70 -19.82
N THR A 94 11.34 11.50 -19.29
CA THR A 94 11.87 10.33 -20.00
C THR A 94 10.84 9.22 -20.17
N THR A 95 9.76 9.27 -19.39
CA THR A 95 8.67 8.30 -19.39
C THR A 95 7.31 9.02 -19.52
N ASN A 96 6.24 8.25 -19.75
CA ASN A 96 4.87 8.72 -19.66
C ASN A 96 4.13 8.21 -18.42
N GLY A 97 4.76 7.32 -17.64
CA GLY A 97 4.23 6.84 -16.37
C GLY A 97 4.08 7.93 -15.32
N ASP A 98 3.22 7.64 -14.36
CA ASP A 98 2.91 8.49 -13.21
C ASP A 98 4.14 8.69 -12.30
N SER A 99 4.92 7.64 -12.11
CA SER A 99 5.99 7.52 -11.11
C SER A 99 7.15 8.51 -11.29
N GLU A 100 7.50 8.89 -12.53
CA GLU A 100 8.57 9.88 -12.77
C GLU A 100 8.25 11.27 -12.18
N THR A 101 6.96 11.55 -11.93
CA THR A 101 6.52 12.77 -11.25
C THR A 101 7.15 12.96 -9.87
N ILE A 102 7.43 11.85 -9.18
CA ILE A 102 8.11 11.85 -7.89
C ILE A 102 9.52 12.45 -8.03
N LEU A 103 10.28 12.05 -9.06
CA LEU A 103 11.59 12.63 -9.35
C LEU A 103 11.48 14.10 -9.77
N ALA A 104 10.47 14.47 -10.55
CA ALA A 104 10.26 15.87 -10.95
C ALA A 104 10.07 16.80 -9.74
N LEU A 105 9.24 16.40 -8.77
CA LEU A 105 9.06 17.17 -7.54
C LEU A 105 10.31 17.17 -6.66
N HIS A 106 11.03 16.04 -6.59
CA HIS A 106 12.27 15.93 -5.83
C HIS A 106 13.37 16.86 -6.41
N GLU A 107 13.59 16.84 -7.72
CA GLU A 107 14.54 17.72 -8.42
C GLU A 107 14.18 19.20 -8.24
N MET A 108 12.89 19.54 -8.33
CA MET A 108 12.43 20.89 -8.06
C MET A 108 12.75 21.31 -6.61
N ALA A 109 12.47 20.45 -5.62
CA ALA A 109 12.80 20.72 -4.23
C ALA A 109 14.32 20.92 -4.02
N LEU A 110 15.15 20.06 -4.62
CA LEU A 110 16.60 20.19 -4.59
C LEU A 110 17.08 21.51 -5.20
N SER A 111 16.51 21.94 -6.33
CA SER A 111 16.90 23.20 -7.01
C SER A 111 16.67 24.45 -6.14
N THR A 112 15.73 24.38 -5.20
CA THR A 112 15.39 25.49 -4.28
C THR A 112 16.17 25.45 -2.97
N SER A 113 16.96 24.41 -2.73
CA SER A 113 17.76 24.23 -1.53
C SER A 113 19.25 24.40 -1.81
N ARG A 114 19.97 25.03 -0.88
CA ARG A 114 21.44 25.14 -0.93
C ARG A 114 22.17 24.02 -0.20
N ALA A 115 21.42 23.16 0.48
CA ALA A 115 21.93 22.07 1.30
C ALA A 115 21.09 20.80 1.09
N LYS A 116 21.60 19.67 1.59
CA LYS A 116 20.88 18.40 1.72
C LYS A 116 19.48 18.64 2.31
N LEU A 117 18.46 18.06 1.69
CA LEU A 117 17.08 18.23 2.14
C LEU A 117 16.86 17.49 3.47
N SER A 118 16.20 18.16 4.39
CA SER A 118 15.71 17.56 5.64
C SER A 118 14.43 16.75 5.40
N ALA A 119 14.12 15.81 6.30
CA ALA A 119 12.86 15.05 6.24
C ALA A 119 11.62 15.96 6.12
N ASN A 120 11.58 17.12 6.80
CA ASN A 120 10.47 18.07 6.70
C ASN A 120 10.35 18.71 5.29
N GLN A 121 11.46 18.99 4.63
CA GLN A 121 11.44 19.49 3.26
C GLN A 121 10.99 18.39 2.29
N HIS A 122 11.36 17.13 2.55
CA HIS A 122 10.82 16.01 1.79
C HIS A 122 9.32 15.85 1.96
N ALA A 123 8.84 15.87 3.21
CA ALA A 123 7.43 15.83 3.54
C ALA A 123 6.64 16.94 2.81
N LYS A 124 7.19 18.15 2.75
CA LYS A 124 6.55 19.31 2.10
C LYS A 124 6.33 19.11 0.60
N TRP A 125 7.28 18.53 -0.15
CA TRP A 125 7.05 18.32 -1.58
C TRP A 125 6.23 17.05 -1.83
N LEU A 126 6.38 16.02 -0.99
CA LEU A 126 5.58 14.79 -1.05
C LEU A 126 4.10 15.07 -0.81
N SER A 127 3.74 16.08 0.00
CA SER A 127 2.34 16.47 0.25
C SER A 127 1.62 17.04 -0.99
N GLN A 128 2.32 17.18 -2.11
CA GLN A 128 1.71 17.55 -3.40
C GLN A 128 1.23 16.31 -4.18
N LEU A 129 1.66 15.11 -3.80
CA LEU A 129 1.26 13.86 -4.45
C LEU A 129 -0.15 13.48 -4.00
N ASN A 130 -1.04 13.20 -4.96
CA ASN A 130 -2.30 12.51 -4.72
C ASN A 130 -2.15 11.10 -5.29
N GLY A 131 -2.12 10.10 -4.42
CA GLY A 131 -1.79 8.75 -4.82
C GLY A 131 -1.63 7.79 -3.64
N MET A 132 -1.44 6.53 -3.99
CA MET A 132 -1.03 5.46 -3.08
C MET A 132 0.39 5.04 -3.45
N TYR A 133 1.32 5.00 -2.51
CA TYR A 133 2.74 4.83 -2.85
C TYR A 133 3.60 4.36 -1.68
N ALA A 134 4.60 3.56 -2.03
CA ALA A 134 5.81 3.31 -1.27
C ALA A 134 6.99 3.72 -2.16
N ILE A 135 7.81 4.65 -1.68
CA ILE A 135 8.86 5.32 -2.46
C ILE A 135 10.22 5.06 -1.82
N ALA A 136 11.21 4.72 -2.65
CA ALA A 136 12.62 4.84 -2.29
C ALA A 136 13.36 5.70 -3.32
N ILE A 137 13.99 6.78 -2.87
CA ILE A 137 14.86 7.64 -3.71
C ILE A 137 16.27 7.60 -3.14
N TRP A 138 17.24 7.23 -3.96
CA TRP A 138 18.65 7.38 -3.63
C TRP A 138 19.23 8.62 -4.30
N ASN A 139 19.83 9.48 -3.49
CA ASN A 139 20.64 10.61 -3.94
C ASN A 139 22.12 10.30 -3.73
N PRO A 140 22.87 9.95 -4.80
CA PRO A 140 24.28 9.57 -4.68
C PRO A 140 25.18 10.75 -4.27
N LYS A 141 24.84 11.97 -4.67
CA LYS A 141 25.63 13.18 -4.36
C LYS A 141 25.64 13.47 -2.86
N GLU A 142 24.48 13.38 -2.23
CA GLU A 142 24.31 13.65 -0.80
C GLU A 142 24.36 12.39 0.08
N LYS A 143 24.58 11.22 -0.54
CA LYS A 143 24.53 9.89 0.08
C LYS A 143 23.28 9.74 0.95
N GLN A 144 22.11 10.03 0.39
CA GLN A 144 20.85 10.05 1.11
C GLN A 144 19.85 9.10 0.49
N LEU A 145 19.34 8.17 1.29
CA LEU A 145 18.17 7.37 0.95
C LEU A 145 16.94 8.04 1.57
N LEU A 146 15.92 8.23 0.77
CA LEU A 146 14.59 8.64 1.18
C LEU A 146 13.67 7.43 1.13
N LEU A 147 13.00 7.09 2.23
CA LEU A 147 11.89 6.15 2.24
C LEU A 147 10.61 6.90 2.59
N ALA A 148 9.56 6.76 1.79
CA ALA A 148 8.27 7.42 2.06
C ALA A 148 7.09 6.50 1.78
N ARG A 149 6.02 6.69 2.56
CA ARG A 149 4.76 5.95 2.40
C ARG A 149 3.58 6.91 2.35
N ASP A 150 2.57 6.57 1.55
CA ASP A 150 1.37 7.39 1.36
C ASP A 150 0.61 7.65 2.67
N PRO A 151 -0.20 8.73 2.74
CA PRO A 151 -0.89 9.17 3.96
C PRO A 151 -1.69 8.08 4.69
N MET A 152 -2.27 7.13 3.95
CA MET A 152 -3.11 6.06 4.50
C MET A 152 -2.35 4.73 4.67
N GLY A 153 -1.11 4.63 4.18
CA GLY A 153 -0.32 3.41 4.24
C GLY A 153 -0.81 2.31 3.30
N ILE A 154 -1.48 2.67 2.21
CA ILE A 154 -2.09 1.73 1.25
C ILE A 154 -1.01 0.80 0.65
N LYS A 155 0.11 1.36 0.21
CA LYS A 155 1.22 0.55 -0.34
C LYS A 155 2.18 0.15 0.77
N PRO A 156 2.54 -1.15 0.90
CA PRO A 156 3.35 -1.62 2.01
C PRO A 156 4.82 -1.25 1.83
N LEU A 157 5.48 -0.93 2.95
CA LEU A 157 6.91 -0.68 3.03
C LEU A 157 7.41 -1.04 4.43
N VAL A 158 8.19 -2.10 4.52
CA VAL A 158 8.83 -2.59 5.75
C VAL A 158 10.33 -2.38 5.69
N ARG A 159 10.95 -2.30 6.86
CA ARG A 159 12.40 -2.22 7.02
C ARG A 159 12.90 -2.96 8.26
N THR A 160 14.17 -3.31 8.24
CA THR A 160 14.92 -3.87 9.38
C THR A 160 16.39 -3.51 9.26
N GLU A 161 17.13 -3.61 10.35
CA GLU A 161 18.59 -3.41 10.36
C GLU A 161 19.29 -4.74 10.64
N VAL A 162 20.26 -5.10 9.80
CA VAL A 162 21.03 -6.34 9.90
C VAL A 162 22.49 -6.03 9.61
N ASP A 163 23.39 -6.37 10.55
CA ASP A 163 24.84 -6.21 10.41
C ASP A 163 25.26 -4.80 9.96
N GLY A 164 24.60 -3.77 10.53
CA GLY A 164 24.84 -2.36 10.19
C GLY A 164 24.22 -1.90 8.87
N SER A 165 23.55 -2.78 8.12
CA SER A 165 22.82 -2.40 6.90
C SER A 165 21.34 -2.22 7.15
N LEU A 166 20.72 -1.26 6.46
CA LEU A 166 19.27 -1.12 6.40
C LEU A 166 18.77 -1.96 5.23
N LEU A 167 17.89 -2.92 5.52
CA LEU A 167 17.09 -3.64 4.53
C LEU A 167 15.69 -3.03 4.50
N PHE A 168 15.13 -2.83 3.31
CA PHE A 168 13.73 -2.44 3.14
C PHE A 168 13.09 -3.19 1.99
N ALA A 169 11.78 -3.42 2.07
CA ALA A 169 11.02 -4.11 1.04
C ALA A 169 9.52 -3.79 1.10
N SER A 170 8.78 -4.14 0.05
CA SER A 170 7.32 -4.12 0.07
C SER A 170 6.72 -5.20 0.99
N GLU A 171 7.44 -6.30 1.25
CA GLU A 171 6.95 -7.44 2.03
C GLU A 171 8.04 -7.93 2.99
N ALA A 172 7.65 -8.34 4.20
CA ALA A 172 8.57 -8.72 5.26
C ALA A 172 9.37 -9.99 4.93
N LYS A 173 8.76 -10.95 4.22
CA LYS A 173 9.40 -12.18 3.76
C LYS A 173 10.56 -11.92 2.80
N ALA A 174 10.58 -10.79 2.09
CA ALA A 174 11.70 -10.43 1.22
C ALA A 174 12.98 -10.15 2.03
N LEU A 175 12.85 -9.69 3.28
CA LEU A 175 14.01 -9.41 4.16
C LEU A 175 14.82 -10.68 4.47
N ARG A 176 14.21 -11.87 4.37
CA ARG A 176 14.88 -13.18 4.51
C ARG A 176 15.88 -13.48 3.38
N ALA A 177 15.91 -12.66 2.33
CA ALA A 177 16.92 -12.76 1.28
C ALA A 177 18.35 -12.52 1.79
N HIS A 178 18.48 -11.76 2.88
CA HIS A 178 19.75 -11.56 3.58
C HIS A 178 19.94 -12.66 4.64
N GLU A 179 21.04 -13.41 4.58
CA GLU A 179 21.26 -14.58 5.45
C GLU A 179 21.34 -14.22 6.95
N GLY A 180 21.80 -13.01 7.27
CA GLY A 180 21.80 -12.49 8.64
C GLY A 180 20.40 -12.20 9.21
N HIS A 181 19.36 -12.09 8.37
CA HIS A 181 18.01 -11.85 8.84
C HIS A 181 17.31 -13.17 9.20
N ILE A 182 17.26 -13.47 10.50
CA ILE A 182 16.55 -14.63 11.05
C ILE A 182 15.23 -14.17 11.69
N PRO A 183 14.07 -14.40 11.05
CA PRO A 183 12.79 -13.91 11.54
C PRO A 183 12.43 -14.56 12.88
N LYS A 184 11.93 -13.75 13.81
CA LYS A 184 11.40 -14.18 15.11
C LYS A 184 10.06 -13.51 15.33
N ILE A 185 9.13 -14.22 15.96
CA ILE A 185 7.85 -13.61 16.33
C ILE A 185 8.08 -12.50 17.36
N ASP A 186 7.45 -11.36 17.13
CA ASP A 186 7.26 -10.33 18.14
C ASP A 186 6.06 -10.70 19.00
N GLU A 187 6.32 -11.23 20.19
CA GLU A 187 5.28 -11.69 21.11
C GLU A 187 4.41 -10.53 21.61
N LEU A 188 4.96 -9.32 21.71
CA LEU A 188 4.21 -8.15 22.15
C LEU A 188 3.26 -7.69 21.03
N ALA A 189 3.75 -7.63 19.79
CA ALA A 189 2.91 -7.35 18.61
C ALA A 189 1.84 -8.42 18.40
N LEU A 190 2.17 -9.70 18.60
CA LEU A 190 1.23 -10.81 18.50
C LEU A 190 0.10 -10.70 19.53
N VAL A 191 0.42 -10.48 20.80
CA VAL A 191 -0.60 -10.32 21.86
C VAL A 191 -1.49 -9.10 21.59
N ALA A 192 -0.89 -7.96 21.19
CA ALA A 192 -1.67 -6.78 20.79
C ALA A 192 -2.60 -7.08 19.60
N ARG A 193 -2.08 -7.75 18.56
CA ARG A 193 -2.84 -8.12 17.36
C ARG A 193 -4.02 -9.03 17.65
N LEU A 194 -3.88 -9.96 18.60
CA LEU A 194 -4.95 -10.87 19.03
C LEU A 194 -6.00 -10.15 19.91
N ALA A 195 -5.58 -9.19 20.73
CA ALA A 195 -6.49 -8.44 21.58
C ALA A 195 -7.35 -7.43 20.77
N TRP A 196 -6.70 -6.64 19.91
CA TRP A 196 -7.35 -5.58 19.13
C TRP A 196 -7.90 -6.03 17.77
N GLU A 197 -7.47 -7.18 17.24
CA GLU A 197 -7.83 -7.68 15.90
C GLU A 197 -7.28 -6.86 14.72
N TYR A 198 -6.37 -5.92 14.97
CA TYR A 198 -5.65 -5.18 13.93
C TYR A 198 -4.22 -4.87 14.39
N PRO A 199 -3.25 -4.71 13.45
CA PRO A 199 -1.89 -4.32 13.80
C PRO A 199 -1.84 -2.88 14.32
N LEU A 200 -0.89 -2.59 15.22
CA LEU A 200 -0.63 -1.23 15.66
C LEU A 200 0.32 -0.52 14.69
N ASP A 201 0.16 0.80 14.53
CA ASP A 201 0.90 1.60 13.57
C ASP A 201 2.43 1.36 13.61
N GLY A 202 2.98 1.01 12.46
CA GLY A 202 4.43 0.81 12.30
C GLY A 202 4.92 -0.58 12.72
N THR A 203 4.07 -1.41 13.32
CA THR A 203 4.46 -2.75 13.80
C THR A 203 4.29 -3.84 12.75
N THR A 204 4.97 -4.96 12.94
CA THR A 204 4.73 -6.22 12.25
C THR A 204 4.71 -7.35 13.28
N LEU A 205 4.34 -8.57 12.86
CA LEU A 205 4.46 -9.76 13.71
C LEU A 205 5.90 -10.26 13.85
N LEU A 206 6.87 -9.62 13.19
CA LEU A 206 8.27 -10.00 13.19
C LEU A 206 9.11 -9.02 14.01
N ARG A 207 9.82 -9.56 15.00
CA ARG A 207 10.67 -8.79 15.90
C ARG A 207 11.78 -8.08 15.14
N GLY A 208 11.90 -6.77 15.36
CA GLY A 208 12.91 -5.93 14.69
C GLY A 208 12.57 -5.59 13.24
N VAL A 209 11.37 -5.95 12.76
CA VAL A 209 10.86 -5.52 11.46
C VAL A 209 9.74 -4.52 11.69
N ALA A 210 9.90 -3.33 11.12
CA ALA A 210 8.96 -2.24 11.27
C ALA A 210 8.44 -1.78 9.91
N GLN A 211 7.19 -1.33 9.87
CA GLN A 211 6.66 -0.62 8.73
C GLN A 211 7.12 0.85 8.77
N VAL A 212 7.48 1.41 7.61
CA VAL A 212 7.44 2.86 7.46
C VAL A 212 6.00 3.29 7.70
N ARG A 213 5.79 4.15 8.70
CA ARG A 213 4.45 4.54 9.16
C ARG A 213 3.67 5.23 8.03
N PRO A 214 2.33 5.10 8.00
CA PRO A 214 1.49 5.89 7.09
C PRO A 214 1.83 7.37 7.14
N GLY A 215 1.84 8.03 5.98
CA GLY A 215 2.10 9.46 5.83
C GLY A 215 3.45 9.89 6.36
N THR A 216 4.45 9.02 6.36
CA THR A 216 5.78 9.31 6.94
C THR A 216 6.86 9.25 5.88
N VAL A 217 7.86 10.10 6.05
CA VAL A 217 9.12 10.06 5.32
C VAL A 217 10.27 9.88 6.29
N GLU A 218 11.16 8.93 5.98
CA GLU A 218 12.40 8.67 6.70
C GLU A 218 13.58 8.99 5.78
N THR A 219 14.60 9.68 6.31
CA THR A 219 15.86 9.92 5.59
C THR A 219 16.98 9.11 6.24
N TRP A 220 17.76 8.42 5.43
CA TRP A 220 18.86 7.55 5.85
C TRP A 220 20.16 7.96 5.16
N THR A 221 21.28 7.70 5.82
CA THR A 221 22.65 7.87 5.30
C THR A 221 23.51 6.73 5.80
N ILE A 222 24.76 6.69 5.38
CA ILE A 222 25.81 5.84 5.97
C ILE A 222 26.72 6.67 6.87
N ASP A 223 27.15 6.08 7.98
CA ASP A 223 28.16 6.64 8.87
C ASP A 223 29.59 6.37 8.37
N GLU A 224 30.58 6.77 9.16
CA GLU A 224 32.01 6.59 8.86
C GLU A 224 32.47 5.12 8.83
N ASN A 225 31.69 4.20 9.41
CA ASN A 225 31.93 2.76 9.38
C ASN A 225 31.16 2.05 8.25
N GLY A 226 30.39 2.78 7.44
CA GLY A 226 29.52 2.22 6.40
C GLY A 226 28.19 1.69 6.94
N CYS A 227 27.85 1.96 8.20
CA CYS A 227 26.57 1.54 8.78
C CYS A 227 25.46 2.50 8.38
N ALA A 228 24.32 1.97 7.98
CA ALA A 228 23.11 2.75 7.74
C ALA A 228 22.61 3.38 9.05
N ILE A 229 22.36 4.68 9.00
CA ILE A 229 21.80 5.44 10.12
C ILE A 229 20.65 6.31 9.65
N ILE A 230 19.61 6.39 10.47
CA ILE A 230 18.51 7.31 10.24
C ILE A 230 18.92 8.73 10.62
N THR A 231 18.61 9.68 9.76
CA THR A 231 18.96 11.10 9.90
C THR A 231 17.76 12.01 10.14
N GLY A 232 16.55 11.51 9.88
CA GLY A 232 15.34 12.30 10.06
C GLY A 232 14.08 11.48 9.82
N LYS A 233 13.01 11.89 10.50
CA LYS A 233 11.63 11.45 10.26
C LYS A 233 10.74 12.69 10.19
N ALA A 234 9.79 12.70 9.27
CA ALA A 234 8.75 13.73 9.20
C ALA A 234 7.44 13.14 8.71
N THR A 235 6.34 13.80 9.06
CA THR A 235 5.00 13.44 8.61
C THR A 235 4.66 14.26 7.36
N VAL A 236 4.33 13.58 6.27
CA VAL A 236 3.84 14.16 5.01
C VAL A 236 2.47 14.79 5.23
N GLU A 237 1.57 14.04 5.86
CA GLU A 237 0.21 14.46 6.14
C GLU A 237 -0.28 13.81 7.43
N LYS A 238 -0.99 14.58 8.26
CA LYS A 238 -1.66 14.07 9.46
C LYS A 238 -3.14 14.32 9.33
N GLN A 239 -3.92 13.24 9.24
CA GLN A 239 -5.37 13.33 9.31
C GLN A 239 -5.80 13.91 10.65
N LYS A 240 -6.73 14.86 10.60
CA LYS A 240 -7.30 15.49 11.79
C LYS A 240 -8.80 15.38 11.74
N VAL A 241 -9.37 14.88 12.83
CA VAL A 241 -10.83 14.87 13.02
C VAL A 241 -11.23 16.23 13.59
N GLU A 242 -11.60 17.14 12.69
CA GLU A 242 -12.08 18.49 13.01
C GLU A 242 -13.52 18.62 12.48
N PRO A 243 -14.52 18.06 13.19
CA PRO A 243 -15.90 18.05 12.71
C PRO A 243 -16.44 19.48 12.60
N SER A 244 -17.12 19.78 11.49
CA SER A 244 -17.79 21.07 11.30
C SER A 244 -19.20 21.04 11.87
N ASP A 245 -19.55 22.05 12.67
CA ASP A 245 -20.92 22.25 13.16
C ASP A 245 -21.90 22.67 12.05
N THR A 246 -21.40 22.97 10.84
CA THR A 246 -22.22 23.47 9.73
C THR A 246 -22.58 22.42 8.69
N TRP A 247 -22.14 21.17 8.85
CA TRP A 247 -22.44 20.12 7.87
C TRP A 247 -23.90 19.67 7.97
N ASN A 248 -24.60 19.66 6.84
CA ASN A 248 -25.98 19.20 6.76
C ASN A 248 -26.13 18.16 5.63
N PRO A 249 -26.56 16.92 5.92
CA PRO A 249 -26.70 15.87 4.92
C PRO A 249 -27.66 16.24 3.79
N ASP A 250 -28.71 17.00 4.04
CA ASP A 250 -29.70 17.38 3.02
C ASP A 250 -29.11 18.34 1.97
N THR A 251 -28.11 19.16 2.35
CA THR A 251 -27.51 20.18 1.47
C THR A 251 -26.09 19.86 1.01
N ASP A 252 -25.35 19.07 1.79
CA ASP A 252 -23.93 18.78 1.55
C ASP A 252 -23.67 17.37 1.03
N ALA A 253 -24.66 16.46 0.99
CA ALA A 253 -24.47 15.11 0.45
C ALA A 253 -24.01 15.11 -1.01
N SER A 254 -24.44 16.07 -1.83
CA SER A 254 -24.01 16.20 -3.21
C SER A 254 -22.51 16.51 -3.35
N LYS A 255 -21.93 17.25 -2.39
CA LYS A 255 -20.48 17.52 -2.37
C LYS A 255 -19.69 16.27 -2.02
N LEU A 256 -20.20 15.47 -1.09
CA LEU A 256 -19.60 14.18 -0.74
C LEU A 256 -19.65 13.23 -1.93
N LEU A 257 -20.81 13.10 -2.58
CA LEU A 257 -20.97 12.29 -3.79
C LEU A 257 -20.02 12.75 -4.90
N GLU A 258 -19.95 14.05 -5.17
CA GLU A 258 -19.02 14.60 -6.17
C GLU A 258 -17.56 14.26 -5.85
N SER A 259 -17.14 14.42 -4.60
CA SER A 259 -15.78 14.06 -4.20
C SER A 259 -15.48 12.57 -4.34
N PHE A 260 -16.50 11.72 -4.12
CA PHE A 260 -16.40 10.28 -4.31
C PHE A 260 -16.34 9.89 -5.78
N VAL A 261 -17.16 10.50 -6.64
CA VAL A 261 -17.11 10.31 -8.11
C VAL A 261 -15.73 10.68 -8.65
N VAL A 262 -15.18 11.84 -8.23
CA VAL A 262 -13.82 12.27 -8.60
C VAL A 262 -12.76 11.27 -8.11
N SER A 263 -12.92 10.73 -6.89
CA SER A 263 -12.01 9.73 -6.35
C SER A 263 -11.99 8.44 -7.19
N VAL A 264 -13.15 7.96 -7.65
CA VAL A 264 -13.25 6.79 -8.53
C VAL A 264 -12.71 7.11 -9.93
N GLU A 265 -13.06 8.28 -10.49
CA GLU A 265 -12.56 8.78 -11.77
C GLU A 265 -11.02 8.78 -11.83
N GLU A 266 -10.37 9.35 -10.81
CA GLU A 266 -8.91 9.40 -10.70
C GLU A 266 -8.27 8.00 -10.63
N ARG A 267 -8.99 7.00 -10.10
CA ARG A 267 -8.53 5.60 -9.99
C ARG A 267 -8.80 4.76 -11.23
N LEU A 268 -9.47 5.30 -12.26
CA LEU A 268 -9.58 4.67 -13.57
C LEU A 268 -8.35 4.93 -14.46
N MET A 269 -7.35 5.67 -13.96
CA MET A 269 -6.05 5.87 -14.63
C MET A 269 -5.32 4.53 -14.84
N SER A 270 -5.41 3.97 -16.05
CA SER A 270 -4.83 2.67 -16.38
C SER A 270 -4.73 2.44 -17.90
N ASP A 271 -3.64 1.85 -18.39
CA ASP A 271 -3.51 1.35 -19.78
C ASP A 271 -3.93 -0.13 -19.90
N VAL A 272 -4.37 -0.74 -18.79
CA VAL A 272 -4.82 -2.13 -18.68
C VAL A 272 -6.25 -2.21 -18.14
N PRO A 273 -6.98 -3.33 -18.34
CA PRO A 273 -8.37 -3.44 -17.87
C PRO A 273 -8.52 -3.31 -16.35
N VAL A 274 -9.57 -2.59 -15.95
CA VAL A 274 -9.96 -2.32 -14.56
C VAL A 274 -11.27 -3.06 -14.26
N GLY A 275 -11.38 -3.63 -13.06
CA GLY A 275 -12.60 -4.24 -12.53
C GLY A 275 -12.96 -3.71 -11.15
N ILE A 276 -14.18 -4.00 -10.69
CA ILE A 276 -14.70 -3.64 -9.37
C ILE A 276 -14.94 -4.91 -8.55
N VAL A 277 -14.46 -4.93 -7.32
CA VAL A 277 -14.83 -5.91 -6.30
C VAL A 277 -16.22 -5.56 -5.77
N LEU A 278 -17.17 -6.49 -5.85
CA LEU A 278 -18.55 -6.25 -5.44
C LEU A 278 -19.04 -7.35 -4.49
N SER A 279 -19.38 -6.95 -3.25
CA SER A 279 -20.03 -7.83 -2.27
C SER A 279 -21.53 -7.55 -2.13
N GLY A 280 -22.05 -6.48 -2.76
CA GLY A 280 -23.42 -6.01 -2.53
C GLY A 280 -23.61 -5.24 -1.21
N GLY A 281 -22.57 -5.18 -0.36
CA GLY A 281 -22.51 -4.24 0.76
C GLY A 281 -22.36 -2.80 0.28
N LEU A 282 -22.86 -1.86 1.09
CA LEU A 282 -22.99 -0.43 0.75
C LEU A 282 -21.75 0.14 0.07
N ASP A 283 -20.56 -0.09 0.62
CA ASP A 283 -19.33 0.56 0.16
C ASP A 283 -18.95 0.13 -1.26
N SER A 284 -18.95 -1.18 -1.52
CA SER A 284 -18.67 -1.72 -2.85
C SER A 284 -19.76 -1.36 -3.86
N SER A 285 -21.02 -1.31 -3.41
CA SER A 285 -22.15 -0.88 -4.24
C SER A 285 -22.09 0.60 -4.60
N LEU A 286 -21.57 1.46 -3.72
CA LEU A 286 -21.35 2.87 -4.03
C LEU A 286 -20.27 3.03 -5.11
N VAL A 287 -19.16 2.29 -5.03
CA VAL A 287 -18.13 2.28 -6.10
C VAL A 287 -18.74 1.86 -7.43
N ALA A 288 -19.56 0.80 -7.44
CA ALA A 288 -20.28 0.36 -8.63
C ALA A 288 -21.29 1.40 -9.14
N ALA A 289 -22.03 2.05 -8.24
CA ALA A 289 -23.07 3.03 -8.58
C ALA A 289 -22.53 4.25 -9.33
N VAL A 290 -21.31 4.68 -9.01
CA VAL A 290 -20.68 5.83 -9.69
C VAL A 290 -19.80 5.41 -10.89
N ALA A 291 -19.69 4.12 -11.18
CA ALA A 291 -18.77 3.60 -12.19
C ALA A 291 -19.03 4.16 -13.60
N HIS A 292 -20.30 4.24 -14.02
CA HIS A 292 -20.68 4.81 -15.32
C HIS A 292 -20.26 6.27 -15.44
N GLU A 293 -20.55 7.08 -14.42
CA GLU A 293 -20.23 8.50 -14.41
C GLU A 293 -18.72 8.74 -14.38
N ALA A 294 -17.99 8.03 -13.52
CA ALA A 294 -16.53 8.11 -13.44
C ALA A 294 -15.86 7.70 -14.76
N ALA A 295 -16.34 6.62 -15.39
CA ALA A 295 -15.86 6.16 -16.70
C ALA A 295 -16.11 7.20 -17.79
N GLN A 296 -17.31 7.81 -17.80
CA GLN A 296 -17.65 8.87 -18.74
C GLN A 296 -16.74 10.10 -18.58
N ARG A 297 -16.51 10.56 -17.35
CA ARG A 297 -15.66 11.74 -17.05
C ARG A 297 -14.20 11.52 -17.46
N SER A 298 -13.68 10.33 -17.19
CA SER A 298 -12.30 9.95 -17.52
C SER A 298 -12.11 9.46 -18.96
N SER A 299 -13.18 9.31 -19.74
CA SER A 299 -13.16 8.69 -21.08
C SER A 299 -12.60 7.26 -21.09
N ASN A 300 -12.82 6.51 -20.01
CA ASN A 300 -12.42 5.10 -19.86
C ASN A 300 -13.63 4.16 -20.05
N PRO A 301 -13.39 2.86 -20.31
CA PRO A 301 -14.44 1.85 -20.26
C PRO A 301 -15.05 1.74 -18.86
N VAL A 302 -16.35 1.43 -18.80
CA VAL A 302 -17.03 1.11 -17.53
C VAL A 302 -16.48 -0.22 -17.01
N PRO A 303 -15.93 -0.28 -15.78
CA PRO A 303 -15.43 -1.53 -15.22
C PRO A 303 -16.56 -2.54 -14.98
N ALA A 304 -16.30 -3.81 -15.29
CA ALA A 304 -17.16 -4.91 -14.86
C ALA A 304 -16.99 -5.20 -13.35
N CYS A 305 -17.93 -5.93 -12.77
CA CYS A 305 -17.96 -6.29 -11.35
C CYS A 305 -17.63 -7.76 -11.13
N TRP A 306 -16.97 -8.09 -10.02
CA TRP A 306 -16.63 -9.46 -9.62
C TRP A 306 -17.12 -9.78 -8.21
N THR A 307 -17.73 -10.97 -8.07
CA THR A 307 -18.18 -11.52 -6.79
C THR A 307 -17.78 -12.99 -6.69
N VAL A 308 -17.29 -13.38 -5.52
CA VAL A 308 -17.11 -14.80 -5.14
C VAL A 308 -17.93 -15.12 -3.91
N ALA A 309 -18.49 -16.32 -3.86
CA ALA A 309 -19.25 -16.81 -2.71
C ALA A 309 -19.20 -18.34 -2.63
N GLU A 310 -19.60 -18.91 -1.51
CA GLU A 310 -19.70 -20.37 -1.32
C GLU A 310 -20.94 -20.98 -1.99
N SER A 311 -21.99 -20.18 -2.20
CA SER A 311 -23.22 -20.59 -2.88
C SER A 311 -23.99 -19.37 -3.41
N GLU A 312 -24.95 -19.61 -4.30
CA GLU A 312 -25.87 -18.58 -4.83
C GLU A 312 -26.87 -18.08 -3.77
N ASP A 313 -27.09 -18.86 -2.71
CA ASP A 313 -27.94 -18.49 -1.57
C ASP A 313 -27.22 -17.53 -0.59
N ASN A 314 -25.95 -17.22 -0.83
CA ASN A 314 -25.20 -16.29 -0.01
C ASN A 314 -25.81 -14.87 -0.12
N PRO A 315 -26.07 -14.16 1.00
CA PRO A 315 -26.65 -12.82 0.96
C PRO A 315 -25.86 -11.80 0.13
N ASP A 316 -24.52 -11.86 0.17
CA ASP A 316 -23.64 -10.97 -0.59
C ASP A 316 -23.73 -11.25 -2.09
N TRP A 317 -23.90 -12.52 -2.47
CA TRP A 317 -24.12 -12.90 -3.87
C TRP A 317 -25.41 -12.30 -4.42
N GLN A 318 -26.52 -12.46 -3.70
CA GLN A 318 -27.83 -11.95 -4.09
C GLN A 318 -27.85 -10.41 -4.10
N ALA A 319 -27.21 -9.78 -3.13
CA ALA A 319 -27.09 -8.32 -3.09
C ALA A 319 -26.25 -7.79 -4.25
N ALA A 320 -25.14 -8.44 -4.60
CA ALA A 320 -24.32 -8.08 -5.75
C ALA A 320 -25.09 -8.19 -7.07
N GLU A 321 -25.86 -9.26 -7.27
CA GLU A 321 -26.72 -9.46 -8.45
C GLU A 321 -27.79 -8.37 -8.58
N LEU A 322 -28.42 -7.99 -7.45
CA LEU A 322 -29.38 -6.90 -7.43
C LEU A 322 -28.75 -5.57 -7.86
N VAL A 323 -27.55 -5.29 -7.34
CA VAL A 323 -26.81 -4.05 -7.63
C VAL A 323 -26.41 -3.97 -9.10
N THR A 324 -25.82 -5.03 -9.66
CA THR A 324 -25.39 -5.05 -11.06
C THR A 324 -26.57 -5.02 -12.03
N SER A 325 -27.65 -5.71 -11.70
CA SER A 325 -28.89 -5.67 -12.49
C SER A 325 -29.53 -4.28 -12.51
N ALA A 326 -29.54 -3.59 -11.37
CA ALA A 326 -30.11 -2.24 -11.27
C ALA A 326 -29.26 -1.17 -11.97
N LEU A 327 -27.94 -1.38 -12.03
CA LEU A 327 -26.96 -0.45 -12.62
C LEU A 327 -26.55 -0.81 -14.05
N GLU A 328 -27.09 -1.91 -14.60
CA GLU A 328 -26.73 -2.43 -15.93
C GLU A 328 -25.21 -2.64 -16.10
N LEU A 329 -24.56 -3.21 -15.07
CA LEU A 329 -23.12 -3.51 -15.06
C LEU A 329 -22.87 -4.97 -15.43
N GLU A 330 -21.82 -5.22 -16.22
CA GLU A 330 -21.34 -6.59 -16.45
C GLU A 330 -20.89 -7.20 -15.10
N HIS A 331 -21.35 -8.42 -14.83
CA HIS A 331 -21.12 -9.08 -13.55
C HIS A 331 -20.54 -10.48 -13.77
N HIS A 332 -19.36 -10.69 -13.21
CA HIS A 332 -18.68 -11.98 -13.16
C HIS A 332 -18.85 -12.60 -11.78
N GLN A 333 -19.41 -13.79 -11.77
CA GLN A 333 -19.81 -14.52 -10.59
C GLN A 333 -19.10 -15.86 -10.53
N HIS A 334 -18.55 -16.21 -9.37
CA HIS A 334 -17.84 -17.48 -9.20
C HIS A 334 -18.11 -18.12 -7.83
N ILE A 335 -18.61 -19.36 -7.85
CA ILE A 335 -18.81 -20.17 -6.66
C ILE A 335 -17.50 -20.87 -6.30
N LEU A 336 -17.07 -20.71 -5.05
CA LEU A 336 -15.87 -21.31 -4.49
C LEU A 336 -16.06 -22.82 -4.29
N HIS A 337 -14.97 -23.57 -4.37
CA HIS A 337 -14.99 -24.98 -3.98
C HIS A 337 -15.04 -25.08 -2.45
N GLU A 338 -15.71 -26.12 -1.93
CA GLU A 338 -15.85 -26.32 -0.47
C GLU A 338 -14.51 -26.38 0.28
N ASP A 339 -13.45 -26.86 -0.38
CA ASP A 339 -12.10 -27.00 0.19
C ASP A 339 -11.15 -25.85 -0.16
N SER A 340 -11.66 -24.75 -0.75
CA SER A 340 -10.86 -23.59 -1.16
C SER A 340 -10.06 -23.00 0.01
N PHE A 341 -10.70 -22.75 1.16
CA PHE A 341 -10.01 -22.11 2.30
C PHE A 341 -8.93 -22.98 2.93
N ASP A 342 -9.20 -24.27 3.11
CA ASP A 342 -8.24 -25.21 3.69
C ASP A 342 -6.96 -25.30 2.85
N LYS A 343 -7.09 -25.29 1.52
CA LYS A 343 -5.96 -25.33 0.59
C LYS A 343 -5.20 -24.01 0.52
N MET A 344 -5.90 -22.88 0.63
CA MET A 344 -5.32 -21.55 0.43
C MET A 344 -4.69 -20.96 1.70
N LEU A 345 -4.97 -21.52 2.88
CA LEU A 345 -4.44 -21.01 4.15
C LEU A 345 -2.90 -20.82 4.18
N PRO A 346 -2.06 -21.75 3.66
CA PRO A 346 -0.62 -21.53 3.58
C PRO A 346 -0.23 -20.33 2.71
N ASP A 347 -0.91 -20.14 1.58
CA ASP A 347 -0.65 -19.02 0.68
C ASP A 347 -1.14 -17.70 1.29
N LEU A 348 -2.28 -17.71 2.00
CA LEU A 348 -2.76 -16.55 2.74
C LEU A 348 -1.74 -16.12 3.78
N ALA A 349 -1.20 -17.06 4.56
CA ALA A 349 -0.17 -16.75 5.55
C ALA A 349 1.11 -16.20 4.88
N TRP A 350 1.48 -16.75 3.73
CA TRP A 350 2.66 -16.31 2.96
C TRP A 350 2.50 -14.92 2.33
N HIS A 351 1.32 -14.58 1.80
CA HIS A 351 1.08 -13.30 1.11
C HIS A 351 0.50 -12.21 2.01
N GLY A 352 -0.28 -12.57 3.03
CA GLY A 352 -0.87 -11.63 3.98
C GLY A 352 0.11 -11.14 5.05
N GLU A 353 1.09 -11.99 5.43
CA GLU A 353 2.12 -11.67 6.44
C GLU A 353 1.57 -11.19 7.80
N ASP A 354 0.29 -11.45 8.07
CA ASP A 354 -0.49 -11.04 9.22
C ASP A 354 -1.43 -12.20 9.65
N LEU A 355 -2.14 -12.05 10.76
CA LEU A 355 -3.14 -13.01 11.28
C LEU A 355 -4.57 -12.66 10.87
N ASP A 356 -4.74 -11.84 9.82
CA ASP A 356 -6.06 -11.46 9.34
C ASP A 356 -6.69 -12.55 8.47
N VAL A 357 -7.54 -13.37 9.08
CA VAL A 357 -8.35 -14.36 8.34
C VAL A 357 -9.62 -13.76 7.75
N THR A 358 -9.97 -12.51 8.06
CA THR A 358 -11.18 -11.88 7.51
C THR A 358 -11.05 -11.57 6.02
N VAL A 359 -9.81 -11.49 5.52
CA VAL A 359 -9.50 -11.26 4.10
C VAL A 359 -9.39 -12.54 3.26
N LEU A 360 -9.76 -13.70 3.82
CA LEU A 360 -9.68 -15.00 3.15
C LEU A 360 -10.35 -15.05 1.78
N PHE A 361 -11.46 -14.31 1.58
CA PHE A 361 -12.20 -14.28 0.31
C PHE A 361 -11.50 -13.45 -0.78
N PHE A 362 -10.62 -12.51 -0.41
CA PHE A 362 -9.93 -11.67 -1.39
C PHE A 362 -8.97 -12.45 -2.27
N GLN A 363 -8.31 -13.48 -1.74
CA GLN A 363 -7.38 -14.27 -2.52
C GLN A 363 -8.08 -15.03 -3.66
N PRO A 364 -9.11 -15.87 -3.45
CA PRO A 364 -9.78 -16.53 -4.59
C PRO A 364 -10.48 -15.53 -5.52
N LEU A 365 -10.98 -14.41 -4.97
CA LEU A 365 -11.54 -13.32 -5.77
C LEU A 365 -10.51 -12.73 -6.73
N PHE A 366 -9.36 -12.28 -6.23
CA PHE A 366 -8.33 -11.68 -7.07
C PHE A 366 -7.71 -12.71 -8.03
N GLU A 367 -7.71 -14.00 -7.68
CA GLU A 367 -7.23 -15.07 -8.56
C GLU A 367 -8.14 -15.14 -9.78
N LYS A 368 -9.45 -15.06 -9.52
CA LYS A 368 -10.46 -15.06 -10.58
C LYS A 368 -10.43 -13.78 -11.39
N MET A 369 -10.32 -12.62 -10.74
CA MET A 369 -10.24 -11.32 -11.41
C MET A 369 -9.01 -11.20 -12.31
N SER A 370 -7.84 -11.67 -11.86
CA SER A 370 -6.57 -11.58 -12.59
C SER A 370 -6.56 -12.28 -13.96
N GLN A 371 -7.56 -13.14 -14.22
CA GLN A 371 -7.78 -13.79 -15.51
C GLN A 371 -8.32 -12.82 -16.58
N SER A 372 -8.90 -11.69 -16.15
CA SER A 372 -9.62 -10.74 -17.01
C SER A 372 -9.14 -9.30 -16.83
N VAL A 373 -8.78 -8.90 -15.61
CA VAL A 373 -8.38 -7.53 -15.26
C VAL A 373 -7.07 -7.51 -14.48
N THR A 374 -6.33 -6.42 -14.59
CA THR A 374 -5.07 -6.22 -13.86
C THR A 374 -5.27 -5.34 -12.62
N VAL A 375 -6.25 -4.44 -12.66
CA VAL A 375 -6.56 -3.50 -11.59
C VAL A 375 -7.94 -3.80 -11.00
N GLY A 376 -8.04 -3.85 -9.67
CA GLY A 376 -9.29 -4.01 -8.95
C GLY A 376 -9.57 -2.81 -8.05
N LEU A 377 -10.73 -2.19 -8.21
CA LEU A 377 -11.25 -1.18 -7.28
C LEU A 377 -12.07 -1.87 -6.19
N CYS A 378 -11.92 -1.44 -4.95
CA CYS A 378 -12.70 -1.95 -3.82
C CYS A 378 -13.17 -0.81 -2.90
N GLY A 379 -14.19 -1.09 -2.09
CA GLY A 379 -14.76 -0.14 -1.13
C GLY A 379 -14.05 -0.09 0.24
N GLN A 380 -12.85 -0.67 0.36
CA GLN A 380 -12.12 -0.68 1.64
C GLN A 380 -11.77 0.75 2.12
N GLY A 381 -11.81 0.98 3.42
CA GLY A 381 -11.58 2.28 4.05
C GLY A 381 -12.87 3.04 4.39
N ALA A 382 -14.01 2.67 3.82
CA ALA A 382 -15.28 3.35 4.06
C ALA A 382 -15.77 3.21 5.51
N ASP A 383 -15.73 2.00 6.06
CA ASP A 383 -16.11 1.73 7.46
C ASP A 383 -15.24 2.51 8.46
N GLU A 384 -13.94 2.62 8.22
CA GLU A 384 -13.00 3.38 9.05
C GLU A 384 -13.28 4.88 9.00
N LEU A 385 -13.57 5.42 7.82
CA LEU A 385 -13.86 6.84 7.62
C LEU A 385 -15.25 7.25 8.15
N HIS A 386 -16.23 6.36 8.04
CA HIS A 386 -17.63 6.65 8.37
C HIS A 386 -18.11 6.00 9.67
N ALA A 387 -17.22 5.38 10.44
CA ALA A 387 -17.53 4.65 11.66
C ALA A 387 -18.60 3.54 11.45
N GLY A 388 -18.49 2.79 10.35
CA GLY A 388 -19.47 1.78 9.94
C GLY A 388 -19.45 0.51 10.80
N TYR A 389 -18.33 0.21 11.48
CA TYR A 389 -18.24 -0.97 12.33
C TYR A 389 -19.15 -0.91 13.58
N PRO A 390 -19.79 -2.04 13.97
CA PRO A 390 -20.62 -2.10 15.17
C PRO A 390 -19.91 -1.66 16.46
N ARG A 391 -18.58 -1.87 16.56
CA ARG A 391 -17.76 -1.48 17.72
C ARG A 391 -17.81 0.02 18.04
N TYR A 392 -18.07 0.88 17.05
CA TYR A 392 -18.16 2.32 17.28
C TYR A 392 -19.45 2.74 17.99
N ARG A 393 -20.48 1.87 18.03
CA ARG A 393 -21.76 2.16 18.72
C ARG A 393 -21.65 2.09 20.24
N ASP A 394 -20.74 1.27 20.78
CA ASP A 394 -20.52 1.11 22.21
C ASP A 394 -19.04 0.83 22.51
N LEU A 395 -18.28 1.91 22.70
CA LEU A 395 -16.84 1.85 22.98
C LEU A 395 -16.53 1.21 24.34
N ASN A 396 -17.43 1.33 25.33
CA ASN A 396 -17.22 0.73 26.66
C ASN A 396 -17.36 -0.78 26.59
N HIS A 397 -18.36 -1.27 25.85
CA HIS A 397 -18.50 -2.69 25.58
C HIS A 397 -17.29 -3.23 24.80
N HIS A 398 -16.87 -2.53 23.74
CA HIS A 398 -15.71 -2.95 22.95
C HIS A 398 -14.42 -2.99 23.78
N SER A 399 -14.19 -2.00 24.65
CA SER A 399 -13.09 -2.00 25.61
C SER A 399 -13.12 -3.23 26.52
N SER A 400 -14.31 -3.61 27.01
CA SER A 400 -14.49 -4.81 27.84
C SER A 400 -14.17 -6.10 27.07
N VAL A 401 -14.49 -6.16 25.77
CA VAL A 401 -14.13 -7.28 24.88
C VAL A 401 -12.61 -7.39 24.74
N ILE A 402 -11.92 -6.28 24.52
CA ILE A 402 -10.44 -6.25 24.43
C ILE A 402 -9.82 -6.74 25.75
N GLN A 403 -10.28 -6.22 26.89
CA GLN A 403 -9.79 -6.65 28.20
C GLN A 403 -10.05 -8.14 28.43
N SER A 404 -11.23 -8.65 28.07
CA SER A 404 -11.54 -10.08 28.18
C SER A 404 -10.60 -10.94 27.33
N ARG A 405 -10.22 -10.48 26.13
CA ARG A 405 -9.23 -11.20 25.29
C ARG A 405 -7.86 -11.21 25.95
N LEU A 406 -7.41 -10.08 26.49
CA LEU A 406 -6.15 -10.01 27.24
C LEU A 406 -6.17 -10.92 28.47
N ASP A 407 -7.28 -10.98 29.20
CA ASP A 407 -7.43 -11.82 30.40
C ASP A 407 -7.38 -13.32 30.12
N LEU A 408 -7.78 -13.75 28.92
CA LEU A 408 -7.65 -15.14 28.47
C LEU A 408 -6.20 -15.53 28.16
N MET A 409 -5.30 -14.56 27.96
CA MET A 409 -3.91 -14.81 27.58
C MET A 409 -3.03 -14.99 28.83
N SER A 410 -2.52 -16.21 29.03
CA SER A 410 -1.51 -16.50 30.05
C SER A 410 -0.08 -16.19 29.55
N HIS A 411 0.16 -14.95 29.10
CA HIS A 411 1.43 -14.53 28.49
C HIS A 411 2.03 -13.29 29.18
N PRO A 412 3.36 -13.22 29.43
CA PRO A 412 3.98 -12.06 30.08
C PRO A 412 3.74 -10.71 29.38
N SER A 413 3.66 -10.71 28.04
CA SER A 413 3.36 -9.50 27.26
C SER A 413 2.02 -8.86 27.59
N LYS A 414 1.08 -9.60 28.20
CA LYS A 414 -0.20 -9.05 28.68
C LYS A 414 0.06 -7.91 29.68
N THR A 415 0.85 -8.17 30.71
CA THR A 415 1.16 -7.19 31.76
C THR A 415 1.88 -5.98 31.19
N ILE A 416 2.76 -6.18 30.21
CA ILE A 416 3.44 -5.10 29.49
C ILE A 416 2.43 -4.15 28.81
N ILE A 417 1.43 -4.72 28.12
CA ILE A 417 0.35 -3.94 27.49
C ILE A 417 -0.52 -3.23 28.53
N GLU A 418 -0.89 -3.90 29.62
CA GLU A 418 -1.69 -3.32 30.72
C GLU A 418 -0.95 -2.17 31.42
N ASP A 419 0.39 -2.23 31.48
CA ASP A 419 1.25 -1.16 31.98
C ASP A 419 1.43 0.00 30.96
N GLY A 420 0.73 -0.06 29.82
CA GLY A 420 0.72 0.98 28.79
C GLY A 420 1.89 0.92 27.81
N GLN A 421 2.67 -0.16 27.81
CA GLN A 421 3.74 -0.37 26.85
C GLN A 421 3.21 -1.13 25.63
N LEU A 422 3.12 -0.43 24.50
CA LEU A 422 2.69 -0.99 23.23
C LEU A 422 3.90 -1.34 22.36
N PRO A 423 3.77 -2.32 21.45
CA PRO A 423 4.79 -2.57 20.44
C PRO A 423 4.97 -1.32 19.58
N ILE A 424 6.22 -1.01 19.26
CA ILE A 424 6.62 0.16 18.47
C ILE A 424 7.53 -0.28 17.31
N GLY A 425 7.39 0.37 16.15
CA GLY A 425 8.22 0.17 14.96
C GLY A 425 9.12 1.37 14.61
#